data_AF-A0A2E6RCJ3-F1
#
_entry.id   AF-A0A2E6RCJ3-F1
#
_cell.length_a   1.000
_cell.length_b   1.000
_cell.length_c   1.000
_cell.angle_alpha   90.00
_cell.angle_beta   90.00
_cell.angle_gamma   90.00
#
_symmetry.space_group_name_H-M   'P 1'
#
loop_
_entity.id
_entity.type
_entity.pdbx_description
1 polymer ?
#
loop_
_entity_poly.entity_id
_entity_poly.type
_entity_poly.pdbx_seq_one_letter_code
_entity_poly.pdbx_strand_id
1 'polypeptide(L)'
;MNSNAVISRLLQTKGNNEMRILKRSIFPVIASCTLAMMVNGVLAADPDAGQQKFQQFCTTCHGENGQGDGPAAASLKPAPRDLSDAEWQASVDDQHILVVTRDGGAAAGLSPMMTPWGHSLSEEDLHNIVAYIRSLDD
;
A
#
# COMPACT_ATOMS: atom_id res chain seq x y z
N MET A 1 -31.18 -96.77 -7.91
CA MET A 1 -30.03 -96.86 -8.84
C MET A 1 -29.35 -95.50 -8.83
N ASN A 2 -28.42 -95.26 -7.90
CA ASN A 2 -26.94 -95.35 -8.03
C ASN A 2 -26.37 -94.13 -8.81
N SER A 3 -25.87 -93.11 -8.11
CA SER A 3 -24.46 -92.88 -7.70
C SER A 3 -23.54 -92.43 -8.84
N ASN A 4 -22.99 -91.21 -8.70
CA ASN A 4 -21.58 -90.83 -8.90
C ASN A 4 -21.50 -89.29 -9.03
N ALA A 5 -21.13 -88.61 -7.96
CA ALA A 5 -19.74 -88.18 -7.68
C ALA A 5 -19.35 -86.97 -8.58
N VAL A 6 -19.58 -85.71 -8.21
CA VAL A 6 -19.05 -84.95 -7.07
C VAL A 6 -17.52 -84.77 -7.15
N ILE A 7 -17.13 -83.50 -7.41
CA ILE A 7 -15.90 -82.79 -7.00
C ILE A 7 -14.63 -82.99 -7.85
N SER A 8 -14.17 -81.89 -8.46
CA SER A 8 -12.80 -81.39 -8.22
C SER A 8 -12.77 -79.88 -8.51
N ARG A 9 -12.82 -79.04 -7.45
CA ARG A 9 -11.65 -78.37 -6.85
C ARG A 9 -11.01 -77.35 -7.80
N LEU A 10 -11.34 -76.08 -7.66
CA LEU A 10 -10.62 -75.12 -6.82
C LEU A 10 -9.11 -75.10 -7.11
N LEU A 11 -8.71 -73.99 -7.74
CA LEU A 11 -7.64 -73.09 -7.32
C LEU A 11 -6.24 -73.65 -7.00
N GLN A 12 -5.26 -73.02 -7.66
CA GLN A 12 -3.85 -72.89 -7.29
C GLN A 12 -3.05 -74.22 -7.27
N THR A 13 -1.95 -74.32 -8.00
CA THR A 13 -0.63 -73.74 -7.71
C THR A 13 0.26 -74.09 -8.93
N LYS A 14 1.35 -73.42 -9.30
CA LYS A 14 2.54 -73.15 -8.48
C LYS A 14 3.56 -72.46 -9.39
N GLY A 15 4.32 -71.50 -8.86
CA GLY A 15 5.45 -70.89 -9.58
C GLY A 15 6.03 -69.69 -8.87
N ASN A 16 6.54 -69.88 -7.65
CA ASN A 16 7.29 -68.89 -6.89
C ASN A 16 8.71 -68.79 -7.45
N ASN A 17 9.29 -67.58 -7.58
CA ASN A 17 10.56 -67.21 -6.94
C ASN A 17 11.02 -65.76 -7.28
N GLU A 18 11.76 -65.19 -6.33
CA GLU A 18 12.57 -63.96 -6.41
C GLU A 18 11.88 -62.59 -6.22
N MET A 19 11.42 -62.39 -4.99
CA MET A 19 11.72 -61.22 -4.16
C MET A 19 12.83 -60.29 -4.69
N ARG A 20 12.48 -59.06 -5.12
CA ARG A 20 13.41 -57.92 -5.14
C ARG A 20 12.73 -56.56 -4.97
N ILE A 21 12.80 -56.09 -3.73
CA ILE A 21 13.16 -54.70 -3.33
C ILE A 21 12.24 -53.58 -3.84
N LEU A 22 11.34 -53.19 -2.94
CA LEU A 22 10.90 -51.83 -2.64
C LEU A 22 11.79 -50.71 -3.23
N LYS A 23 11.27 -50.01 -4.24
CA LYS A 23 11.60 -48.59 -4.44
C LYS A 23 10.31 -47.80 -4.46
N ARG A 24 9.94 -47.29 -3.28
CA ARG A 24 9.01 -46.15 -3.11
C ARG A 24 9.50 -45.03 -4.03
N SER A 25 8.89 -44.91 -5.21
CA SER A 25 9.09 -43.76 -6.07
C SER A 25 8.17 -42.66 -5.53
N ILE A 26 8.69 -41.93 -4.54
CA ILE A 26 8.15 -40.64 -4.14
C ILE A 26 8.46 -39.72 -5.32
N PHE A 27 7.53 -39.62 -6.25
CA PHE A 27 7.53 -38.52 -7.21
C PHE A 27 7.19 -37.26 -6.42
N PRO A 28 8.08 -36.28 -6.27
CA PRO A 28 7.71 -35.03 -5.66
C PRO A 28 6.80 -34.33 -6.68
N VAL A 29 5.53 -34.15 -6.34
CA VAL A 29 4.65 -33.21 -7.05
C VAL A 29 5.16 -31.81 -6.73
N ILE A 30 6.20 -31.41 -7.45
CA ILE A 30 6.67 -30.03 -7.56
C ILE A 30 5.85 -29.44 -8.71
N ALA A 31 4.66 -28.93 -8.42
CA ALA A 31 3.89 -28.19 -9.41
C ALA A 31 2.87 -27.26 -8.73
N SER A 32 2.97 -25.98 -9.08
CA SER A 32 2.04 -24.87 -8.80
C SER A 32 2.25 -24.18 -7.44
N CYS A 33 3.15 -23.20 -7.30
CA CYS A 33 3.14 -21.86 -7.92
C CYS A 33 2.02 -20.91 -7.44
N THR A 34 1.72 -20.90 -6.13
CA THR A 34 1.07 -19.74 -5.50
C THR A 34 2.11 -18.87 -4.80
N LEU A 35 3.06 -18.33 -5.56
CA LEU A 35 3.64 -17.05 -5.17
C LEU A 35 2.52 -16.04 -5.41
N ALA A 36 1.69 -15.81 -4.41
CA ALA A 36 0.83 -14.64 -4.39
C ALA A 36 1.77 -13.45 -4.48
N MET A 37 1.92 -12.91 -5.69
CA MET A 37 2.58 -11.64 -5.90
C MET A 37 1.79 -10.67 -5.04
N MET A 38 2.37 -10.24 -3.92
CA MET A 38 1.91 -9.05 -3.22
C MET A 38 2.12 -7.94 -4.22
N VAL A 39 1.06 -7.65 -4.98
CA VAL A 39 0.95 -6.40 -5.72
C VAL A 39 0.92 -5.33 -4.65
N ASN A 40 2.11 -4.87 -4.25
CA ASN A 40 2.27 -3.54 -3.68
C ASN A 40 1.94 -2.60 -4.84
N GLY A 41 0.64 -2.43 -5.09
CA GLY A 41 0.17 -1.31 -5.87
C GLY A 41 0.72 -0.09 -5.15
N VAL A 42 1.63 0.63 -5.80
CA VAL A 42 1.77 2.05 -5.53
C VAL A 42 0.39 2.60 -5.83
N LEU A 43 -0.44 2.75 -4.81
CA LEU A 43 -1.67 3.51 -4.93
C LEU A 43 -1.21 4.91 -5.32
N ALA A 44 -1.66 5.37 -6.47
CA ALA A 44 -1.50 6.76 -6.82
C ALA A 44 -2.10 7.61 -5.69
N ALA A 45 -1.48 8.75 -5.39
CA ALA A 45 -1.99 9.64 -4.37
C ALA A 45 -3.44 10.03 -4.68
N ASP A 46 -4.28 10.03 -3.64
CA ASP A 46 -5.71 10.32 -3.70
C ASP A 46 -5.97 11.73 -3.16
N PRO A 47 -6.32 12.71 -4.02
CA PRO A 47 -6.58 14.08 -3.58
C PRO A 47 -7.82 14.20 -2.69
N ASP A 48 -8.81 13.32 -2.79
CA ASP A 48 -10.00 13.36 -1.92
C ASP A 48 -9.63 12.92 -0.50
N ALA A 49 -8.80 11.88 -0.37
CA ALA A 49 -8.21 11.51 0.91
C ALA A 49 -7.29 12.61 1.47
N GLY A 50 -6.55 13.27 0.58
CA GLY A 50 -5.70 14.41 0.89
C GLY A 50 -6.48 15.59 1.47
N GLN A 51 -7.62 15.92 0.86
CA GLN A 51 -8.52 16.97 1.31
C GLN A 51 -8.97 16.75 2.75
N GLN A 52 -9.36 15.51 3.09
CA GLN A 52 -9.82 15.18 4.45
C GLN A 52 -8.72 15.41 5.48
N LYS A 53 -7.47 15.08 5.16
CA LYS A 53 -6.32 15.31 6.04
C LYS A 53 -5.96 16.79 6.09
N PHE A 54 -5.99 17.48 4.96
CA PHE A 54 -5.78 18.93 4.92
C PHE A 54 -6.78 19.68 5.80
N GLN A 55 -8.06 19.28 5.77
CA GLN A 55 -9.11 19.83 6.63
C GLN A 55 -8.81 19.68 8.12
N GLN A 56 -8.21 18.57 8.53
CA GLN A 56 -7.91 18.27 9.92
C GLN A 56 -6.65 18.99 10.43
N PHE A 57 -5.63 19.12 9.58
CA PHE A 57 -4.29 19.54 10.02
C PHE A 57 -3.87 20.93 9.54
N CYS A 58 -4.40 21.41 8.41
CA CYS A 58 -3.81 22.54 7.69
C CYS A 58 -4.69 23.81 7.72
N THR A 59 -6.02 23.64 7.72
CA THR A 59 -7.00 24.74 7.53
C THR A 59 -6.94 25.84 8.58
N THR A 60 -6.53 25.52 9.81
CA THR A 60 -6.40 26.53 10.89
C THR A 60 -5.46 27.66 10.47
N CYS A 61 -4.43 27.35 9.68
CA CYS A 61 -3.45 28.33 9.18
C CYS A 61 -3.67 28.64 7.70
N HIS A 62 -3.85 27.61 6.87
CA HIS A 62 -3.93 27.78 5.42
C HIS A 62 -5.34 28.07 4.87
N GLY A 63 -6.38 28.03 5.71
CA GLY A 63 -7.76 28.21 5.27
C GLY A 63 -8.36 26.96 4.62
N GLU A 64 -9.68 26.94 4.41
CA GLU A 64 -10.39 25.78 3.84
C GLU A 64 -9.92 25.44 2.41
N ASN A 65 -9.60 26.48 1.63
CA ASN A 65 -9.18 26.38 0.24
C ASN A 65 -7.68 26.61 0.04
N GLY A 66 -6.88 26.59 1.12
CA GLY A 66 -5.42 26.74 1.03
C GLY A 66 -4.92 28.17 0.75
N GLN A 67 -5.77 29.19 0.82
CA GLN A 67 -5.44 30.57 0.45
C GLN A 67 -4.59 31.34 1.49
N GLY A 68 -4.18 30.68 2.57
CA GLY A 68 -3.40 31.31 3.63
C GLY A 68 -4.23 32.27 4.49
N ASP A 69 -5.55 32.10 4.49
CA ASP A 69 -6.53 32.96 5.15
C ASP A 69 -7.23 32.29 6.34
N GLY A 70 -6.62 31.21 6.87
CA GLY A 70 -7.14 30.51 8.03
C GLY A 70 -7.26 31.40 9.28
N PRO A 71 -8.05 31.02 10.29
CA PRO A 71 -8.29 31.84 11.48
C PRO A 71 -7.00 32.24 12.23
N ALA A 72 -5.94 31.45 12.14
CA ALA A 72 -4.64 31.80 12.72
C ALA A 72 -3.78 32.72 11.83
N ALA A 73 -4.05 32.81 10.53
CA ALA A 73 -3.20 33.48 9.55
C ALA A 73 -2.90 34.94 9.90
N ALA A 74 -3.90 35.70 10.35
CA ALA A 74 -3.76 37.12 10.70
C ALA A 74 -2.74 37.37 11.83
N SER A 75 -2.44 36.37 12.65
CA SER A 75 -1.48 36.48 13.77
C SER A 75 -0.09 35.96 13.43
N LEU A 76 0.11 35.38 12.24
CA LEU A 76 1.38 34.77 11.83
C LEU A 76 2.21 35.74 10.98
N LYS A 77 3.52 35.78 11.24
CA LYS A 77 4.50 36.58 10.48
C LYS A 77 5.71 35.72 10.13
N PRO A 78 5.97 35.45 8.84
CA PRO A 78 5.12 35.78 7.69
C PRO A 78 3.76 35.07 7.75
N ALA A 79 2.76 35.61 7.05
CA ALA A 79 1.48 34.94 6.86
C ALA A 79 1.68 33.60 6.11
N PRO A 80 0.82 32.60 6.33
CA PRO A 80 0.82 31.38 5.53
C PRO A 80 0.67 31.71 4.04
N ARG A 81 1.31 30.91 3.19
CA ARG A 81 1.23 31.08 1.73
C ARG A 81 -0.15 30.64 1.23
N ASP A 82 -0.62 31.38 0.23
CA ASP A 82 -1.65 30.91 -0.69
C ASP A 82 -1.10 29.75 -1.53
N LEU A 83 -1.63 28.56 -1.28
CA LEU A 83 -1.29 27.30 -1.94
C LEU A 83 -2.03 27.13 -3.28
N SER A 84 -3.04 27.96 -3.57
CA SER A 84 -3.73 28.00 -4.87
C SER A 84 -3.05 28.92 -5.89
N ASP A 85 -2.00 29.63 -5.48
CA ASP A 85 -1.21 30.50 -6.35
C ASP A 85 -0.46 29.69 -7.43
N ALA A 86 -0.94 29.79 -8.68
CA ALA A 86 -0.40 29.03 -9.82
C ALA A 86 1.08 29.31 -10.09
N GLU A 87 1.56 30.54 -9.87
CA GLU A 87 2.98 30.87 -10.04
C GLU A 87 3.83 30.13 -8.99
N TRP A 88 3.39 30.10 -7.74
CA TRP A 88 4.05 29.32 -6.69
C TRP A 88 4.02 27.83 -6.98
N GLN A 89 2.87 27.26 -7.34
CA GLN A 89 2.72 25.85 -7.72
C GLN A 89 3.72 25.46 -8.81
N ALA A 90 3.82 26.26 -9.87
CA ALA A 90 4.77 26.01 -10.96
C ALA A 90 6.24 26.16 -10.54
N SER A 91 6.53 26.91 -9.45
CA SER A 91 7.88 27.17 -8.98
C SER A 91 8.47 26.10 -8.05
N VAL A 92 7.62 25.23 -7.49
CA VAL A 92 8.03 24.19 -6.53
C VAL A 92 7.70 22.80 -7.06
N ASP A 93 8.49 21.81 -6.68
CA ASP A 93 8.18 20.40 -6.95
C ASP A 93 7.43 19.75 -5.78
N ASP A 94 6.89 18.55 -6.02
CA ASP A 94 6.12 17.80 -5.01
C ASP A 94 6.96 17.45 -3.80
N GLN A 95 8.26 17.24 -4.00
CA GLN A 95 9.21 16.91 -2.94
C GLN A 95 9.37 18.08 -1.97
N HIS A 96 9.38 19.32 -2.46
CA HIS A 96 9.40 20.51 -1.61
C HIS A 96 8.15 20.58 -0.73
N ILE A 97 6.96 20.40 -1.31
CA ILE A 97 5.69 20.40 -0.56
C ILE A 97 5.68 19.27 0.48
N LEU A 98 6.16 18.08 0.09
CA LEU A 98 6.26 16.93 0.97
C LEU A 98 7.18 17.19 2.17
N VAL A 99 8.37 17.76 1.93
CA VAL A 99 9.33 18.10 2.99
C VAL A 99 8.77 19.16 3.93
N VAL A 100 8.15 20.22 3.41
CA VAL A 100 7.54 21.26 4.26
C VAL A 100 6.41 20.67 5.11
N THR A 101 5.60 19.78 4.55
CA THR A 101 4.49 19.13 5.26
C THR A 101 5.00 18.16 6.33
N ARG A 102 5.97 17.31 5.98
CA ARG A 102 6.52 16.27 6.86
C ARG A 102 7.41 16.85 7.95
N ASP A 103 8.34 17.70 7.57
CA ASP A 103 9.46 18.17 8.41
C ASP A 103 9.27 19.60 8.93
N GLY A 104 8.20 20.27 8.49
CA GLY A 104 7.85 21.64 8.91
C GLY A 104 8.61 22.70 8.11
N GLY A 105 8.18 23.95 8.27
CA GLY A 105 8.72 25.08 7.49
C GLY A 105 10.20 25.33 7.74
N ALA A 106 10.66 25.18 8.99
CA ALA A 106 12.07 25.41 9.32
C ALA A 106 13.04 24.50 8.56
N ALA A 107 12.63 23.27 8.24
CA ALA A 107 13.44 22.32 7.47
C ALA A 107 13.69 22.78 6.03
N ALA A 108 12.81 23.62 5.49
CA ALA A 108 12.90 24.20 4.16
C ALA A 108 13.31 25.70 4.17
N GLY A 109 13.79 26.21 5.31
CA GLY A 109 14.15 27.63 5.45
C GLY A 109 12.96 28.58 5.49
N LEU A 110 11.76 28.08 5.75
CA LEU A 110 10.51 28.84 5.91
C LEU A 110 10.22 29.11 7.39
N SER A 111 9.04 29.68 7.68
CA SER A 111 8.61 29.99 9.04
C SER A 111 8.62 28.75 9.94
N PRO A 112 9.19 28.82 11.16
CA PRO A 112 9.14 27.71 12.13
C PRO A 112 7.75 27.48 12.71
N MET A 113 6.77 28.35 12.41
CA MET A 113 5.37 28.17 12.82
C MET A 113 4.64 27.14 11.97
N MET A 114 5.17 26.79 10.79
CA MET A 114 4.70 25.63 10.05
C MET A 114 5.29 24.38 10.72
N THR A 115 4.49 23.73 11.56
CA THR A 115 4.90 22.56 12.36
C THR A 115 5.14 21.31 11.48
N PRO A 116 6.08 20.41 11.83
CA PRO A 116 6.21 19.11 11.18
C PRO A 116 5.01 18.20 11.45
N TRP A 117 4.55 17.47 10.43
CA TRP A 117 3.48 16.47 10.56
C TRP A 117 3.91 15.02 10.35
N GLY A 118 5.18 14.75 10.05
CA GLY A 118 5.67 13.40 9.73
C GLY A 118 5.54 12.36 10.85
N HIS A 119 5.31 12.78 12.10
CA HIS A 119 5.02 11.88 13.21
C HIS A 119 3.52 11.63 13.43
N SER A 120 2.66 12.45 12.82
CA SER A 120 1.19 12.39 12.98
C SER A 120 0.49 11.83 11.74
N LEU A 121 1.12 11.90 10.58
CA LEU A 121 0.60 11.46 9.29
C LEU A 121 1.44 10.30 8.75
N SER A 122 0.80 9.34 8.09
CA SER A 122 1.51 8.30 7.34
C SER A 122 2.16 8.89 6.08
N GLU A 123 3.12 8.19 5.48
CA GLU A 123 3.68 8.59 4.17
C GLU A 123 2.57 8.69 3.11
N GLU A 124 1.61 7.76 3.13
CA GLU A 124 0.44 7.82 2.24
C GLU A 124 -0.40 9.08 2.46
N ASP A 125 -0.71 9.44 3.71
CA ASP A 125 -1.45 10.67 4.03
C ASP A 125 -0.70 11.92 3.53
N LEU A 126 0.62 11.95 3.70
CA LEU A 126 1.46 13.06 3.24
C LEU A 126 1.43 13.20 1.72
N HIS A 127 1.56 12.10 0.99
CA HIS A 127 1.44 12.10 -0.47
C HIS A 127 0.04 12.50 -0.95
N ASN A 128 -1.02 12.05 -0.26
CA ASN A 128 -2.38 12.45 -0.55
C ASN A 128 -2.59 13.96 -0.32
N ILE A 129 -2.04 14.52 0.76
CA ILE A 129 -2.06 15.99 0.98
C ILE A 129 -1.35 16.73 -0.14
N VAL A 130 -0.18 16.26 -0.59
CA VAL A 130 0.51 16.88 -1.73
C VAL A 130 -0.37 16.86 -2.97
N ALA A 131 -1.02 15.74 -3.28
CA ALA A 131 -1.96 15.64 -4.40
C ALA A 131 -3.14 16.61 -4.27
N TYR A 132 -3.71 16.76 -3.07
CA TYR A 132 -4.76 17.76 -2.83
C TYR A 132 -4.26 19.19 -3.01
N ILE A 133 -3.06 19.52 -2.51
CA ILE A 133 -2.47 20.85 -2.72
C ILE A 133 -2.31 21.11 -4.21
N ARG A 134 -1.84 20.14 -5.00
CA ARG A 134 -1.72 20.25 -6.46
C ARG A 134 -3.03 20.39 -7.21
N SER A 135 -4.18 20.12 -6.60
CA SER A 135 -5.48 20.36 -7.23
C SER A 135 -6.08 21.73 -6.89
N LEU A 136 -5.36 22.59 -6.16
CA LEU A 136 -5.87 23.89 -5.73
C LEU A 136 -5.69 25.01 -6.77
N ASP A 137 -4.79 24.85 -7.75
CA ASP A 137 -4.57 25.80 -8.84
C ASP A 137 -5.27 25.44 -10.16
N ASP A 138 -6.01 24.33 -10.17
CA ASP A 138 -6.81 23.84 -11.30
C ASP A 138 -8.13 24.63 -11.51
#